data_AF-A0A410PZY0-F1
#
_entry.id   AF-A0A410PZY0-F1
#
_cell.length_a   1.000
_cell.length_b   1.000
_cell.length_c   1.000
_cell.angle_alpha   90.00
_cell.angle_beta   90.00
_cell.angle_gamma   90.00
#
_symmetry.space_group_name_H-M   'P 1'
#
loop_
_entity.id
_entity.type
_entity.pdbx_description
1 polymer ?
#
loop_
_entity_poly.entity_id
_entity_poly.type
_entity_poly.pdbx_seq_one_letter_code
_entity_poly.pdbx_strand_id
1 'polypeptide(L)'
;MTIKEEEYALRYLLNHAGGIENPDDKSLYELLTDALGPDVKDLMFALKNDGLIKFGWFSDGPHNIRITPDGLMYFDVKKRRNKELWIKNAWIPILVSVATNLAINGLKWLWPLIQEWVSSFH
;
A
#
# COMPACT_ATOMS: atom_id res chain seq x y z
N MET A 1 8.24 13.26 -0.69
CA MET A 1 8.22 12.15 0.27
C MET A 1 7.68 10.92 -0.43
N THR A 2 8.37 9.78 -0.30
CA THR A 2 7.91 8.54 -0.92
C THR A 2 7.02 7.76 0.05
N ILE A 3 6.03 7.02 -0.48
CA ILE A 3 5.09 6.17 0.29
C ILE A 3 5.82 5.13 1.18
N LYS A 4 7.10 4.84 0.91
CA LYS A 4 7.93 3.94 1.72
C LYS A 4 8.50 4.64 2.96
N GLU A 5 8.89 5.92 2.84
CA GLU A 5 9.42 6.73 3.94
C GLU A 5 8.35 6.96 5.02
N GLU A 6 7.12 7.30 4.62
CA GLU A 6 5.97 7.45 5.52
C GLU A 6 5.70 6.18 6.34
N GLU A 7 5.70 5.03 5.66
CA GLU A 7 5.43 3.75 6.31
C GLU A 7 6.50 3.39 7.33
N TYR A 8 7.77 3.58 6.96
CA TYR A 8 8.90 3.27 7.83
C TYR A 8 8.91 4.17 9.06
N ALA A 9 8.64 5.48 8.89
CA ALA A 9 8.54 6.42 10.00
C ALA A 9 7.36 6.14 10.93
N LEU A 10 6.18 5.81 10.39
CA LEU A 10 5.02 5.43 11.20
C LEU A 10 5.26 4.15 12.00
N ARG A 11 5.94 3.14 11.42
CA ARG A 11 6.32 1.91 12.14
C ARG A 11 7.32 2.20 13.26
N TYR A 12 8.29 3.07 12.97
CA TYR A 12 9.28 3.47 13.97
C TYR A 12 8.60 4.19 15.14
N LEU A 13 7.71 5.16 14.85
CA LEU A 13 6.91 5.84 15.85
C LEU A 13 6.02 4.88 16.64
N LEU A 14 5.37 3.90 16.00
CA LEU A 14 4.53 2.92 16.68
C LEU A 14 5.32 2.10 17.72
N ASN A 15 6.55 1.73 17.37
CA ASN A 15 7.41 0.90 18.22
C ASN A 15 8.11 1.69 19.33
N HIS A 16 8.35 2.99 19.14
CA HIS A 16 9.17 3.79 20.07
C HIS A 16 8.40 4.90 20.79
N ALA A 17 7.32 5.44 20.22
CA ALA A 17 6.55 6.53 20.83
C ALA A 17 5.72 6.09 22.05
N GLY A 18 5.52 4.79 22.24
CA GLY A 18 4.85 4.23 23.42
C GLY A 18 5.78 3.96 24.61
N GLY A 19 7.10 4.17 24.48
CA GLY A 19 8.09 3.75 25.46
C GLY A 19 8.96 4.85 26.07
N ILE A 20 8.82 6.11 25.66
CA ILE A 20 9.63 7.21 26.22
C ILE A 20 8.87 7.84 27.39
N GLU A 21 8.99 7.19 28.55
CA GLU A 21 8.46 7.70 29.82
C GLU A 21 9.47 8.62 30.54
N ASN A 22 10.74 8.59 30.15
CA ASN A 22 11.82 9.28 30.84
C ASN A 22 12.42 10.43 29.99
N PRO A 23 12.42 11.68 30.47
CA PRO A 23 13.00 12.82 29.74
C PRO A 23 14.54 12.76 29.58
N ASP A 24 15.22 11.88 30.29
CA ASP A 24 16.67 11.63 30.14
C ASP A 24 17.01 10.59 29.03
N ASP A 25 16.01 9.90 28.48
CA ASP A 25 16.21 9.05 27.31
C ASP A 25 16.34 9.92 26.06
N LYS A 26 17.28 9.54 25.16
CA LYS A 26 17.51 10.18 23.85
C LYS A 26 16.16 10.53 23.23
N SER A 27 15.90 11.81 23.00
CA SER A 27 14.56 12.29 22.63
C SER A 27 14.05 11.52 21.40
N LEU A 28 12.73 11.27 21.31
CA LEU A 28 12.13 10.64 20.13
C LEU A 28 12.59 11.32 18.83
N TYR A 29 12.76 12.64 18.87
CA TYR A 29 13.26 13.41 17.74
C TYR A 29 14.69 13.05 17.36
N GLU A 30 15.61 12.93 18.31
CA GLU A 30 16.99 12.50 18.04
C GLU A 30 17.04 11.06 17.52
N LEU A 31 16.24 10.15 18.08
CA LEU A 31 16.13 8.78 17.61
C LEU A 31 15.60 8.70 16.17
N LEU A 32 14.56 9.48 15.86
CA LEU A 32 14.02 9.58 14.51
C LEU A 32 15.03 10.25 13.55
N THR A 33 15.78 11.25 14.00
CA THR A 33 16.82 11.91 13.19
C THR A 33 17.95 10.94 12.86
N ASP A 34 18.35 10.10 13.82
CA ASP A 34 19.39 9.07 13.64
C ASP A 34 18.93 7.94 12.70
N ALA A 35 17.65 7.56 12.80
CA ALA A 35 17.08 6.47 12.00
C ALA A 35 16.60 6.87 10.60
N LEU A 36 16.12 8.10 10.42
CA LEU A 36 15.47 8.60 9.20
C LEU A 36 16.29 9.70 8.50
N GLY A 37 17.33 10.22 9.16
CA GLY A 37 18.18 11.27 8.64
C GLY A 37 17.69 12.70 8.97
N PRO A 38 18.36 13.72 8.41
CA PRO A 38 18.15 15.13 8.76
C PRO A 38 16.77 15.66 8.37
N ASP A 39 16.09 15.02 7.41
CA ASP A 39 14.80 15.45 6.86
C ASP A 39 13.59 14.99 7.71
N VAL A 40 13.86 14.40 8.89
CA VAL A 40 12.82 13.92 9.80
C VAL A 40 11.79 14.99 10.16
N LYS A 41 12.22 16.25 10.24
CA LYS A 41 11.35 17.38 10.56
C LYS A 41 10.28 17.53 9.49
N ASP A 42 10.69 17.60 8.22
CA ASP A 42 9.77 17.74 7.10
C ASP A 42 8.84 16.52 7.01
N LEU A 43 9.37 15.34 7.32
CA LEU A 43 8.59 14.12 7.38
C LEU A 43 7.54 14.13 8.49
N MET A 44 7.87 14.62 9.69
CA MET A 44 6.91 14.77 10.79
C MET A 44 5.82 15.79 10.43
N PHE A 45 6.18 16.91 9.78
CA PHE A 45 5.19 17.87 9.30
C PHE A 45 4.30 17.31 8.21
N ALA A 46 4.83 16.51 7.29
CA ALA A 46 4.04 15.79 6.29
C ALA A 46 3.06 14.80 6.94
N LEU A 47 3.53 13.93 7.85
CA LEU A 47 2.67 12.99 8.58
C LEU A 47 1.59 13.70 9.41
N LYS A 48 1.87 14.89 9.93
CA LYS A 48 0.90 15.72 10.64
C LYS A 48 -0.14 16.33 9.68
N ASN A 49 0.30 16.84 8.53
CA ASN A 49 -0.59 17.39 7.50
C ASN A 49 -1.52 16.32 6.92
N ASP A 50 -1.03 15.09 6.81
CA ASP A 50 -1.81 13.93 6.38
C ASP A 50 -2.74 13.39 7.49
N GLY A 51 -2.71 14.00 8.68
CA GLY A 51 -3.55 13.63 9.80
C GLY A 51 -3.16 12.33 10.50
N LEU A 52 -1.98 11.77 10.20
CA LEU A 52 -1.51 10.47 10.69
C LEU A 52 -0.90 10.57 12.10
N ILE A 53 -0.32 11.72 12.43
CA ILE A 53 0.24 12.00 13.77
C ILE A 53 -0.19 13.37 14.28
N LYS A 54 -0.12 13.56 15.60
CA LYS A 54 -0.26 14.85 16.28
C LYS A 54 0.93 15.05 17.21
N PHE A 55 1.49 16.26 17.22
CA PHE A 55 2.52 16.67 18.15
C PHE A 55 2.43 18.18 18.39
N GLY A 56 2.92 18.63 19.56
CA GLY A 56 3.21 20.04 19.84
C GLY A 56 4.64 20.37 19.48
N TRP A 57 4.91 21.59 19.01
CA TRP A 57 6.26 22.05 18.72
C TRP A 57 6.68 23.11 19.73
N PHE A 58 7.80 22.87 20.41
CA PHE A 58 8.41 23.78 21.39
C PHE A 58 9.84 24.11 20.98
N SER A 59 10.49 25.02 21.71
CA SER A 59 11.85 25.50 21.40
C SER A 59 12.91 24.40 21.42
N ASP A 60 12.66 23.33 22.15
CA ASP A 60 13.50 22.17 22.38
C ASP A 60 13.13 20.96 21.49
N GLY A 61 12.05 21.06 20.70
CA GLY A 61 11.66 20.02 19.74
C GLY A 61 10.17 19.63 19.80
N PRO A 62 9.80 18.51 19.14
CA PRO A 62 8.44 18.01 19.15
C PRO A 62 8.13 17.25 20.45
N HIS A 63 7.01 17.61 21.07
CA HIS A 63 6.50 16.99 22.31
C HIS A 63 5.12 16.38 22.09
N ASN A 64 4.74 15.47 22.99
CA ASN A 64 3.41 14.83 23.00
C ASN A 64 3.06 14.17 21.66
N ILE A 65 4.02 13.47 21.05
CA ILE A 65 3.82 12.78 19.78
C ILE A 65 2.80 11.65 20.00
N ARG A 66 1.69 11.70 19.27
CA ARG A 66 0.61 10.71 19.32
C ARG A 66 0.24 10.29 17.91
N ILE A 67 0.09 9.00 17.68
CA ILE A 67 -0.45 8.46 16.42
C ILE A 67 -1.97 8.60 16.47
N THR A 68 -2.57 9.13 15.41
CA THR A 68 -4.03 9.26 15.33
C THR A 68 -4.68 7.91 14.98
N PRO A 69 -6.00 7.75 15.19
CA PRO A 69 -6.72 6.58 14.67
C PRO A 69 -6.49 6.36 13.18
N ASP A 70 -6.38 7.43 12.39
CA ASP A 70 -6.10 7.36 10.96
C ASP A 70 -4.67 6.88 10.67
N GLY A 71 -3.68 7.33 11.46
CA GLY A 71 -2.30 6.81 11.39
C GLY A 71 -2.19 5.34 11.76
N LEU A 72 -2.99 4.86 12.71
CA LEU A 72 -3.07 3.43 13.05
C LEU A 72 -3.73 2.63 11.91
N MET A 73 -4.79 3.17 11.31
CA MET A 73 -5.50 2.54 10.18
C MET A 73 -4.75 2.63 8.85
N TYR A 74 -3.76 3.52 8.70
CA TYR A 74 -2.96 3.67 7.48
C TYR A 74 -2.38 2.33 7.00
N PHE A 75 -1.92 1.48 7.93
CA PHE A 75 -1.42 0.14 7.62
C PHE A 75 -2.50 -0.80 7.07
N ASP A 76 -3.72 -0.73 7.62
CA ASP A 76 -4.84 -1.58 7.21
C ASP A 76 -5.47 -1.14 5.89
N VAL A 77 -5.60 0.18 5.68
CA VAL A 77 -6.13 0.75 4.44
C VAL A 77 -5.18 0.46 3.27
N LYS A 78 -3.86 0.59 3.47
CA LYS A 78 -2.86 0.27 2.44
C LYS A 78 -2.82 -1.22 2.10
N LYS A 79 -2.89 -2.10 3.11
CA LYS A 79 -2.97 -3.56 2.91
C LYS A 79 -4.23 -3.94 2.12
N ARG A 80 -5.37 -3.30 2.38
CA ARG A 80 -6.62 -3.51 1.63
C ARG A 80 -6.51 -3.00 0.18
N ARG A 81 -6.00 -1.79 -0.03
CA ARG A 81 -5.84 -1.20 -1.37
C ARG A 81 -4.91 -2.01 -2.27
N ASN A 82 -3.78 -2.48 -1.74
CA ASN A 82 -2.89 -3.35 -2.50
C ASN A 82 -3.57 -4.68 -2.84
N LYS A 83 -4.29 -5.30 -1.90
CA LYS A 83 -5.04 -6.53 -2.19
C LYS A 83 -6.11 -6.32 -3.27
N GLU A 84 -6.85 -5.23 -3.23
CA GLU A 84 -7.85 -4.91 -4.26
C GLU A 84 -7.24 -4.73 -5.65
N LEU A 85 -6.10 -4.04 -5.75
CA LEU A 85 -5.40 -3.87 -7.03
C LEU A 85 -4.88 -5.20 -7.58
N TRP A 86 -4.35 -6.06 -6.71
CA TRP A 86 -3.92 -7.41 -7.10
C TRP A 86 -5.09 -8.28 -7.56
N ILE A 87 -6.21 -8.26 -6.84
CA ILE A 87 -7.42 -9.01 -7.21
C ILE A 87 -7.96 -8.50 -8.54
N LYS A 88 -8.02 -7.18 -8.76
CA LYS A 88 -8.50 -6.58 -10.01
C LYS A 88 -7.61 -6.85 -11.23
N ASN A 89 -6.31 -7.06 -11.04
CA ASN A 89 -5.41 -7.36 -12.15
C ASN A 89 -5.31 -8.86 -12.47
N ALA A 90 -5.49 -9.74 -11.48
CA ALA A 90 -5.28 -11.19 -11.66
C ALA A 90 -6.43 -11.90 -12.38
N TRP A 91 -7.68 -11.46 -12.20
CA TRP A 91 -8.86 -12.12 -12.78
C TRP A 91 -9.06 -11.86 -14.28
N ILE A 92 -8.60 -10.72 -14.81
CA ILE A 92 -8.73 -10.34 -16.22
C ILE A 92 -8.04 -11.37 -17.15
N PRO A 93 -6.77 -11.75 -16.95
CA PRO A 93 -6.13 -12.76 -17.81
C PRO A 93 -6.74 -14.16 -17.64
N ILE A 94 -7.27 -14.49 -16.46
CA ILE A 94 -7.99 -15.76 -16.24
C ILE A 94 -9.29 -15.78 -17.06
N LEU A 95 -10.09 -14.72 -17.02
CA LEU A 95 -11.35 -14.61 -17.76
C LEU A 95 -11.11 -14.70 -19.27
N VAL A 96 -10.09 -13.97 -19.77
CA VAL A 96 -9.69 -14.01 -21.19
C VAL A 96 -9.26 -15.42 -21.59
N SER A 97 -8.52 -16.13 -20.74
CA SER A 97 -8.08 -17.51 -21.03
C SER A 97 -9.26 -18.47 -21.11
N VAL A 98 -10.24 -18.37 -20.20
CA VAL A 98 -11.45 -19.19 -20.22
C VAL A 98 -12.28 -18.90 -21.47
N ALA A 99 -12.52 -17.63 -21.78
CA ALA A 99 -13.27 -17.22 -22.98
C ALA A 99 -12.57 -17.68 -24.28
N THR A 100 -11.25 -17.55 -24.35
CA THR A 100 -10.45 -17.96 -25.52
C THR A 100 -10.48 -19.48 -25.69
N ASN A 101 -10.33 -20.25 -24.62
CA ASN A 101 -10.44 -21.70 -24.68
C ASN A 101 -11.84 -22.16 -25.09
N LEU A 102 -12.88 -21.48 -24.62
CA LEU A 102 -14.27 -21.78 -25.01
C LEU A 102 -14.50 -21.47 -26.50
N ALA A 103 -14.02 -20.33 -26.98
CA ALA A 103 -14.11 -19.94 -28.38
C ALA A 103 -13.34 -20.89 -29.30
N ILE A 104 -12.11 -21.27 -28.92
CA ILE A 104 -11.29 -22.23 -29.68
C ILE A 104 -11.97 -23.60 -29.71
N ASN A 105 -12.43 -24.12 -28.57
CA ASN A 105 -13.13 -25.40 -28.54
C ASN A 105 -14.44 -25.38 -29.31
N GLY A 106 -15.23 -24.29 -29.21
CA GLY A 106 -16.44 -24.11 -29.98
C GLY A 106 -16.17 -24.09 -31.49
N LEU A 107 -15.12 -23.36 -31.91
CA LEU A 107 -14.72 -23.31 -33.31
C LEU A 107 -14.19 -24.66 -33.81
N LYS A 108 -13.44 -25.39 -32.98
CA LYS A 108 -12.94 -26.74 -33.28
C LYS A 108 -14.08 -27.74 -33.44
N TRP A 109 -15.14 -27.58 -32.65
CA TRP A 109 -16.33 -28.42 -32.72
C TRP A 109 -17.20 -28.11 -33.95
N LEU A 110 -17.21 -26.84 -34.40
CA LEU A 110 -17.89 -26.42 -35.63
C LEU A 110 -17.09 -26.72 -36.90
N TRP A 111 -15.78 -26.97 -36.78
CA TRP A 111 -14.89 -27.33 -37.90
C TRP A 111 -15.45 -28.42 -38.84
N PRO A 112 -15.91 -29.60 -38.35
CA PRO A 112 -16.46 -30.64 -39.23
C PRO A 112 -17.68 -30.19 -40.03
N LEU A 113 -18.56 -29.35 -39.46
CA LEU A 113 -19.75 -28.85 -40.15
C LEU A 113 -19.40 -27.89 -41.28
N ILE A 114 -18.36 -27.07 -41.10
CA ILE A 114 -17.85 -26.17 -42.13
C ILE A 114 -17.21 -26.98 -43.27
N GLN A 115 -16.47 -28.04 -42.94
CA GLN A 115 -15.89 -28.94 -43.96
C GLN A 115 -16.97 -29.64 -44.78
N GLU A 116 -17.99 -30.18 -44.12
CA GLU A 116 -19.11 -30.87 -44.77
C GLU A 116 -19.90 -29.92 -45.69
N TRP A 117 -20.13 -28.68 -45.23
CA TRP A 117 -20.79 -27.65 -46.02
C TRP A 117 -19.98 -27.28 -47.25
N VAL A 118 -18.67 -27.03 -47.12
CA VAL A 118 -17.80 -26.69 -48.27
C VAL A 118 -17.66 -27.85 -49.24
N SER A 119 -17.58 -29.10 -48.76
CA SER A 119 -17.55 -30.28 -49.61
C SER A 119 -18.86 -30.50 -50.39
N SER A 120 -19.99 -29.96 -49.93
CA SER A 120 -21.26 -30.03 -50.66
C SER A 120 -21.37 -29.06 -51.86
N PHE A 121 -20.44 -28.11 -51.98
CA PHE A 121 -20.38 -27.15 -53.11
C PHE A 121 -19.40 -27.55 -54.23
N HIS A 122 -18.78 -28.74 -54.14
CA HIS A 122 -17.94 -29.32 -55.18
C HIS A 122 -18.57 -30.62 -55.69
#